data_AF-A0A6C0LFF7-F1
#
_entry.id   AF-A0A6C0LFF7-F1
#
_cell.length_a   1.000
_cell.length_b   1.000
_cell.length_c   1.000
_cell.angle_alpha   90.00
_cell.angle_beta   90.00
_cell.angle_gamma   90.00
#
_symmetry.space_group_name_H-M   'P 1'
#
loop_
_entity.id
_entity.type
_entity.pdbx_description
1 polymer ?
#
loop_
_entity_poly.entity_id
_entity_poly.type
_entity_poly.pdbx_seq_one_letter_code
_entity_poly.pdbx_strand_id
1 'polypeptide(L)'
;MANTYLLTVEPFLDTCSENYRNIISINLPPRGPLGKYVVQVRRRRLSHFQCNEGGGCLLALLSFDRFNLMRPDEMGDLTSFLLANGYTIDTSLTNMMNESPIKMNNKTILFFITYTKN
;
A
#
# COMPACT_ATOMS: atom_id res chain seq x y z
N MET A 1 -2.99 -11.56 -19.36
CA MET A 1 -3.27 -10.12 -19.09
C MET A 1 -2.44 -9.70 -17.89
N ALA A 2 -1.67 -8.62 -18.02
CA ALA A 2 -0.84 -8.08 -16.94
C ALA A 2 -1.57 -6.94 -16.23
N ASN A 3 -1.45 -6.87 -14.90
CA ASN A 3 -2.04 -5.82 -14.09
C ASN A 3 -0.96 -5.17 -13.22
N THR A 4 -0.83 -3.85 -13.33
CA THR A 4 0.11 -3.05 -12.53
C THR A 4 -0.62 -2.37 -11.38
N TYR A 5 0.01 -2.41 -10.20
CA TYR A 5 -0.51 -1.88 -8.95
C TYR A 5 0.52 -0.94 -8.35
N LEU A 6 0.02 0.08 -7.65
CA LEU A 6 0.84 1.03 -6.92
C LEU A 6 0.74 0.71 -5.43
N LEU A 7 1.89 0.47 -4.80
CA LEU A 7 2.02 0.43 -3.34
C LEU A 7 2.47 1.79 -2.81
N THR A 8 1.78 2.27 -1.78
CA THR A 8 2.11 3.53 -1.09
C THR A 8 2.25 3.34 0.40
N VAL A 9 3.07 4.17 1.03
CA VAL A 9 3.12 4.33 2.47
C VAL A 9 2.29 5.54 2.87
N GLU A 10 1.38 5.37 3.82
CA GLU A 10 0.58 6.49 4.32
C GLU A 10 0.29 6.37 5.83
N PRO A 11 0.12 7.51 6.54
CA PRO A 11 -0.18 7.49 7.95
C PRO A 11 -1.60 6.98 8.19
N PHE A 12 -1.73 6.10 9.18
CA PHE A 12 -2.98 5.50 9.61
C PHE A 12 -3.09 5.58 11.13
N LEU A 13 -4.28 5.92 11.62
CA LEU A 13 -4.58 5.98 13.05
C LEU A 13 -4.90 4.58 13.56
N ASP A 14 -4.01 4.00 14.35
CA ASP A 14 -4.27 2.77 15.10
C ASP A 14 -5.20 3.10 16.28
N THR A 15 -6.41 2.54 16.27
CA THR A 15 -7.42 2.80 17.29
C THR A 15 -7.14 2.13 18.62
N CYS A 16 -6.33 1.08 18.64
CA CYS A 16 -6.00 0.36 19.87
C CYS A 16 -4.88 1.08 20.64
N SER A 17 -3.92 1.66 19.91
CA SER A 17 -2.80 2.37 20.52
C SER A 17 -2.93 3.90 20.50
N GLU A 18 -4.00 4.43 19.89
CA GLU A 18 -4.27 5.86 19.66
C GLU A 18 -3.09 6.63 19.03
N ASN A 19 -2.26 5.93 18.26
CA ASN A 19 -1.06 6.48 17.66
C ASN A 19 -1.12 6.40 16.14
N TYR A 20 -0.53 7.41 15.48
CA TYR A 20 -0.33 7.37 14.05
C TYR A 20 0.84 6.47 13.71
N ARG A 21 0.61 5.54 12.78
CA ARG A 21 1.63 4.63 12.26
C ARG A 21 1.57 4.62 10.76
N ASN A 22 2.73 4.48 10.13
CA ASN A 22 2.79 4.32 8.68
C ASN A 22 2.44 2.88 8.32
N ILE A 23 1.56 2.72 7.33
CA ILE A 23 1.16 1.42 6.80
C ILE A 23 1.36 1.39 5.29
N ILE A 24 1.44 0.19 4.72
CA ILE A 24 1.47 -0.01 3.28
C ILE A 24 0.04 -0.18 2.76
N SER A 25 -0.31 0.58 1.72
CA SER A 25 -1.59 0.52 1.03
C SER A 25 -1.42 0.26 -0.46
N ILE A 26 -2.51 -0.18 -1.10
CA ILE A 26 -2.57 -0.49 -2.53
C ILE A 26 -3.71 0.28 -3.20
N ASN A 27 -3.52 0.70 -4.44
CA ASN A 27 -4.50 1.48 -5.17
C ASN A 27 -5.74 0.68 -5.62
N LEU A 28 -5.58 -0.62 -5.88
CA LEU A 28 -6.61 -1.50 -6.44
C LEU A 28 -6.49 -2.92 -5.86
N PRO A 29 -7.58 -3.71 -5.80
CA PRO A 29 -7.52 -5.11 -5.37
C PRO A 29 -6.59 -5.93 -6.30
N PRO A 30 -5.51 -6.53 -5.78
CA PRO A 30 -4.54 -7.22 -6.62
C PRO A 30 -5.01 -8.61 -7.00
N ARG A 31 -4.65 -9.03 -8.21
CA ARG A 31 -4.72 -10.44 -8.63
C ARG A 31 -3.53 -11.19 -8.05
N GLY A 32 -3.66 -12.51 -7.95
CA GLY A 32 -2.59 -13.39 -7.49
C GLY A 32 -2.49 -13.51 -5.97
N PRO A 33 -1.39 -14.10 -5.45
CA PRO A 33 -1.21 -14.43 -4.04
C PRO A 33 -1.31 -13.23 -3.07
N LEU A 34 -0.95 -12.02 -3.51
CA LEU A 34 -1.01 -10.81 -2.70
C LEU A 34 -2.44 -10.47 -2.25
N GLY A 35 -3.46 -10.86 -3.03
CA GLY A 35 -4.86 -10.58 -2.69
C GLY A 35 -5.31 -11.16 -1.34
N LYS A 36 -4.63 -12.21 -0.85
CA LYS A 36 -4.90 -12.80 0.48
C LYS A 36 -4.45 -11.93 1.65
N TYR A 37 -3.57 -10.96 1.37
CA TYR A 37 -3.01 -10.04 2.35
C TYR A 37 -3.52 -8.61 2.15
N VAL A 38 -4.56 -8.41 1.33
CA VAL A 38 -5.16 -7.09 1.16
C VAL A 38 -6.50 -7.06 1.87
N VAL A 39 -6.67 -6.06 2.74
CA VAL A 39 -7.89 -5.83 3.50
C VAL A 39 -8.39 -4.42 3.31
N GLN A 40 -9.70 -4.27 3.42
CA GLN A 40 -10.36 -2.98 3.36
C GLN A 40 -10.52 -2.43 4.78
N VAL A 41 -9.84 -1.32 5.09
CA VAL A 41 -9.90 -0.64 6.39
C VAL A 41 -10.60 0.70 6.27
N ARG A 42 -11.35 1.10 7.30
CA ARG A 42 -12.01 2.40 7.31
C ARG A 42 -11.00 3.49 7.67
N ARG A 43 -10.82 4.49 6.80
CA ARG A 43 -10.04 5.68 7.19
C ARG A 43 -10.84 6.51 8.18
N ARG A 44 -10.27 6.76 9.36
CA ARG A 44 -10.74 7.84 10.23
C ARG A 44 -10.12 9.16 9.78
N ARG A 45 -10.79 10.28 10.09
CA ARG A 45 -10.25 11.61 9.81
C ARG A 45 -8.94 11.78 10.56
N LEU A 46 -7.88 12.18 9.84
CA LEU A 46 -6.57 12.46 10.43
C LEU A 46 -6.57 13.78 11.20
N SER A 47 -7.49 14.72 10.90
CA SER A 47 -7.73 15.94 11.70
C SER A 47 -9.05 16.65 11.34
N HIS A 48 -9.42 17.65 12.14
CA HIS A 48 -10.53 18.59 11.84
C HIS A 48 -10.24 19.53 10.66
N PHE A 49 -8.97 19.72 10.30
CA PHE A 49 -8.54 20.65 9.24
C PHE A 49 -8.48 20.01 7.85
N GLN A 50 -8.58 18.69 7.77
CA GLN A 50 -8.68 17.98 6.50
C GLN A 50 -10.14 17.61 6.25
N CYS A 51 -10.80 18.36 5.36
CA CYS A 51 -12.06 17.95 4.78
C CYS A 51 -11.82 16.68 3.97
N ASN A 52 -12.07 15.53 4.58
CA ASN A 52 -12.15 14.27 3.85
C ASN A 52 -13.38 14.35 2.93
N GLU A 53 -13.18 14.71 1.66
CA GLU A 53 -14.22 14.58 0.61
C GLU A 53 -14.60 13.11 0.32
N GLY A 54 -14.00 12.16 1.02
CA GLY A 54 -14.50 10.79 1.08
C GLY A 54 -14.23 10.20 2.45
N GLY A 55 -15.27 9.88 3.20
CA GLY A 55 -15.23 8.89 4.28
C GLY A 55 -14.95 7.49 3.70
N GLY A 56 -13.82 7.35 3.02
CA GLY A 56 -13.50 6.22 2.17
C GLY A 56 -12.83 5.09 2.92
N CYS A 57 -13.05 3.88 2.40
CA CYS A 57 -12.24 2.75 2.78
C CYS A 57 -10.90 2.79 2.06
N LEU A 58 -9.88 2.24 2.72
CA LEU A 58 -8.53 2.08 2.23
C LEU A 58 -8.23 0.60 2.03
N LEU A 59 -7.61 0.24 0.91
CA LEU A 59 -7.01 -1.07 0.75
C LEU A 59 -5.61 -1.06 1.36
N ALA A 60 -5.47 -1.72 2.51
CA ALA A 60 -4.21 -1.83 3.24
C ALA A 60 -3.68 -3.26 3.14
N LEU A 61 -2.37 -3.41 3.25
CA LEU A 61 -1.74 -4.72 3.36
C LEU A 61 -1.80 -5.19 4.81
N LEU A 62 -2.09 -6.46 5.03
CA LEU A 62 -1.87 -7.17 6.28
C LEU A 62 -0.43 -7.63 6.34
N SER A 63 0.18 -7.54 7.51
CA SER A 63 1.43 -8.23 7.82
C SER A 63 1.27 -9.72 7.55
N PHE A 64 2.37 -10.41 7.25
CA PHE A 64 2.37 -11.85 7.06
C PHE A 64 1.98 -12.62 8.34
N ASP A 65 2.08 -11.98 9.51
CA ASP A 65 1.53 -12.50 10.77
C ASP A 65 -0.01 -12.51 10.79
N ARG A 66 -0.66 -11.73 9.92
CA ARG A 66 -2.11 -11.52 9.77
C ARG A 66 -2.82 -10.90 10.99
N PHE A 67 -2.09 -10.43 11.98
CA PHE A 67 -2.64 -9.75 13.15
C PHE A 67 -2.63 -8.24 12.99
N ASN A 68 -1.68 -7.71 12.22
CA ASN A 68 -1.47 -6.27 12.07
C ASN A 68 -1.51 -5.81 10.60
N LEU A 69 -1.69 -4.51 10.40
CA LEU A 69 -1.44 -3.89 9.10
C LEU A 69 0.07 -3.85 8.84
N MET A 70 0.45 -4.16 7.61
CA MET A 70 1.84 -4.22 7.19
C MET A 70 2.46 -2.83 7.27
N ARG A 71 3.63 -2.76 7.88
CA ARG A 71 4.38 -1.53 8.08
C ARG A 71 5.58 -1.44 7.11
N PRO A 72 6.14 -0.24 6.89
CA PRO A 72 7.31 -0.07 6.03
C PRO A 72 8.56 -0.86 6.44
N ASP A 73 8.72 -1.20 7.73
CA ASP A 73 9.84 -2.02 8.21
C ASP A 73 9.78 -3.47 7.69
N GLU A 74 8.60 -3.95 7.28
CA GLU A 74 8.39 -5.27 6.70
C GLU A 74 8.59 -5.28 5.16
N MET A 75 9.04 -4.17 4.57
CA MET A 75 9.21 -4.04 3.11
C MET A 75 10.12 -5.14 2.52
N GLY A 76 11.17 -5.56 3.23
CA GLY A 76 12.08 -6.60 2.77
C GLY A 76 11.41 -7.97 2.61
N ASP A 77 10.51 -8.32 3.54
CA ASP A 77 9.73 -9.55 3.46
C ASP A 77 8.69 -9.45 2.34
N LEU A 78 8.08 -8.28 2.19
CA LEU A 78 7.11 -8.01 1.12
C LEU A 78 7.75 -8.17 -0.26
N THR A 79 8.92 -7.56 -0.50
CA THR A 79 9.61 -7.68 -1.80
C THR A 79 9.99 -9.13 -2.09
N SER A 80 10.50 -9.85 -1.08
CA SER A 80 10.83 -11.28 -1.20
C SER A 80 9.61 -12.12 -1.56
N PHE A 81 8.48 -11.89 -0.89
CA PHE A 81 7.21 -12.56 -1.19
C PHE A 81 6.73 -12.27 -2.61
N LEU A 82 6.76 -11.01 -3.04
CA LEU A 82 6.31 -10.59 -4.37
C LEU A 82 7.11 -11.31 -5.46
N LEU A 83 8.44 -11.28 -5.38
CA LEU A 83 9.32 -11.94 -6.34
C LEU A 83 9.10 -13.46 -6.38
N ALA A 84 8.97 -14.10 -5.22
CA ALA A 84 8.72 -15.53 -5.11
C ALA A 84 7.36 -15.97 -5.69
N ASN A 85 6.40 -15.05 -5.79
CA ASN A 85 5.03 -15.31 -6.24
C ASN A 85 4.75 -14.77 -7.65
N GLY A 86 5.79 -14.49 -8.44
CA GLY A 86 5.64 -14.10 -9.85
C GLY A 86 5.20 -12.65 -10.08
N TYR A 87 5.35 -11.78 -9.08
CA TYR A 87 5.24 -10.34 -9.28
C TYR A 87 6.58 -9.78 -9.74
N THR A 88 6.53 -8.78 -10.61
CA THR A 88 7.69 -7.96 -10.97
C THR A 88 7.59 -6.61 -10.29
N ILE A 89 8.71 -6.08 -9.81
CA ILE A 89 8.80 -4.73 -9.25
C ILE A 89 9.30 -3.80 -10.36
N ASP A 90 8.52 -2.79 -10.72
CA ASP A 90 8.86 -1.84 -11.77
C ASP A 90 9.63 -0.65 -11.20
N THR A 91 10.95 -0.75 -11.20
CA THR A 91 11.83 0.31 -10.71
C THR A 91 11.84 1.53 -11.62
N SER A 92 11.71 1.34 -12.94
CA SER A 92 11.66 2.44 -13.91
C SER A 92 10.45 3.35 -13.70
N LEU A 93 9.26 2.78 -13.59
CA LEU A 93 8.03 3.51 -13.31
C LEU A 93 8.07 4.14 -11.91
N THR A 94 8.62 3.42 -10.93
CA THR A 94 8.80 3.94 -9.57
C THR A 94 9.70 5.18 -9.54
N ASN A 95 10.86 5.13 -10.20
CA ASN A 95 11.79 6.26 -10.26
C ASN A 95 11.17 7.46 -10.99
N MET A 96 10.56 7.25 -12.15
CA MET A 96 9.89 8.30 -12.92
C MET A 96 8.81 9.01 -12.09
N MET A 97 8.03 8.26 -11.31
CA MET A 97 6.98 8.84 -10.47
C MET A 97 7.53 9.54 -9.22
N ASN A 98 8.64 9.07 -8.66
CA ASN A 98 9.30 9.73 -7.54
C ASN A 98 9.99 11.04 -7.96
N GLU A 99 10.50 11.12 -9.18
CA GLU A 99 11.10 12.32 -9.77
C GLU A 99 10.06 13.33 -10.26
N SER A 100 8.81 12.90 -10.44
CA SER A 100 7.71 13.76 -10.87
C SER A 100 7.46 14.90 -9.88
N PRO A 101 7.21 16.14 -10.37
CA PRO A 101 6.80 17.24 -9.50
C PRO A 101 5.40 17.02 -8.88
N ILE A 102 4.63 16.07 -9.42
CA ILE A 102 3.28 15.74 -8.96
C ILE A 102 3.39 14.83 -7.73
N LYS A 103 3.24 15.41 -6.54
CA LYS A 103 3.26 14.67 -5.27
C LYS A 103 1.87 14.16 -4.91
N MET A 104 1.81 12.94 -4.38
CA MET A 104 0.60 12.42 -3.75
C MET A 104 0.45 13.02 -2.36
N ASN A 105 -0.67 13.71 -2.10
CA ASN A 105 -0.94 14.29 -0.78
C ASN A 105 -0.98 13.19 0.29
N ASN A 106 -0.14 13.34 1.32
CA ASN A 106 -0.04 12.45 2.48
C ASN A 106 0.30 10.98 2.17
N LYS A 107 0.87 10.69 0.98
CA LYS A 107 1.32 9.34 0.61
C LYS A 107 2.69 9.39 -0.01
N THR A 108 3.53 8.43 0.35
CA THR A 108 4.83 8.20 -0.28
C THR A 108 4.70 6.99 -1.20
N ILE A 109 5.21 7.10 -2.42
CA ILE A 109 5.28 5.96 -3.34
C ILE A 109 6.32 4.97 -2.80
N LEU A 110 5.91 3.71 -2.64
CA LEU A 110 6.83 2.65 -2.25
C LEU A 110 7.46 2.04 -3.51
N PHE A 111 6.63 1.37 -4.33
CA PHE A 111 6.99 0.92 -5.68
C PHE A 111 5.75 0.45 -6.44
N PHE A 112 5.90 0.35 -7.75
CA PHE A 112 4.93 -0.30 -8.63
C PHE A 112 5.23 -1.79 -8.75
N ILE A 113 4.19 -2.61 -8.73
CA ILE A 113 4.27 -4.06 -8.94
C ILE A 113 3.40 -4.48 -10.11
N THR A 114 3.82 -5.45 -10.89
CA THR A 114 3.01 -6.03 -11.98
C THR A 114 2.84 -7.52 -11.76
N TYR A 115 1.60 -8.00 -11.91
CA TYR A 115 1.28 -9.42 -11.89
C TYR A 115 0.85 -9.87 -13.29
N THR A 116 1.54 -10.87 -13.83
CA THR A 116 1.20 -11.48 -15.11
C THR A 116 0.62 -12.86 -14.85
N LYS A 117 -0.66 -13.05 -15.18
CA LYS A 117 -1.26 -14.38 -15.17
C LYS A 117 -0.73 -15.15 -16.39
N ASN A 118 0.14 -16.14 -16.12
CA ASN A 118 0.48 -17.18 -17.09
C ASN A 118 -0.73 -18.09 -17.35
#